data_AF-A0A2S9FZ55-F1
#
_entry.id   AF-A0A2S9FZ55-F1
#
_cell.length_a   1.000
_cell.length_b   1.000
_cell.length_c   1.000
_cell.angle_alpha   90.00
_cell.angle_beta   90.00
_cell.angle_gamma   90.00
#
_symmetry.space_group_name_H-M   'P 1'
#
loop_
_entity.id
_entity.type
_entity.pdbx_description
1 polymer ?
#
loop_
_entity_poly.entity_id
_entity_poly.type
_entity_poly.pdbx_seq_one_letter_code
_entity_poly.pdbx_strand_id
1 'polypeptide(L)'
;FSVVAPLLSRSLILQLQPLTPADIGTVIRRAINDERGLGGRVTVTDDAFEQLVQLSAGDARRALTALEVAAESGEDVTVEVIEQS
;
A
#
# COMPACT_ATOMS: atom_id res chain seq x y z
N PHE A 1 7.82 -18.30 -11.54
CA PHE A 1 9.23 -18.20 -11.95
C PHE A 1 10.05 -19.16 -11.09
N SER A 2 11.08 -19.79 -11.66
CA SER A 2 12.06 -20.58 -10.92
C SER A 2 13.47 -20.13 -11.30
N VAL A 3 14.40 -20.18 -10.34
CA VAL A 3 15.80 -19.80 -10.52
C VAL A 3 16.64 -21.07 -10.66
N VAL A 4 17.63 -21.06 -11.56
CA VAL A 4 18.50 -22.23 -11.83
C VAL A 4 19.52 -22.46 -10.71
N ALA A 5 19.90 -23.73 -10.50
CA ALA A 5 20.81 -24.16 -9.43
C ALA A 5 22.17 -23.42 -9.37
N PRO A 6 22.83 -23.05 -10.49
CA PRO A 6 24.11 -22.33 -10.44
C PRO A 6 24.02 -20.91 -9.86
N LEU A 7 22.85 -20.27 -9.95
CA LEU A 7 22.59 -18.97 -9.33
C LEU A 7 22.30 -19.14 -7.84
N LEU A 8 21.53 -20.16 -7.47
CA LEU A 8 21.22 -20.48 -6.07
C LEU A 8 22.47 -20.78 -5.25
N SER A 9 23.48 -21.45 -5.84
CA SER A 9 24.72 -21.80 -5.12
C SER A 9 25.67 -20.62 -4.86
N ARG A 10 25.42 -19.45 -5.47
CA ARG A 10 26.29 -18.26 -5.35
C ARG A 10 25.54 -17.00 -4.93
N SER A 11 24.27 -17.11 -4.60
CA SER A 11 23.43 -15.96 -4.20
C SER A 11 23.01 -16.09 -2.74
N LEU A 12 22.92 -14.96 -2.06
CA LEU A 12 22.28 -14.88 -0.75
C LEU A 12 20.76 -14.92 -0.96
N ILE A 13 20.10 -15.92 -0.37
CA ILE A 13 18.63 -16.00 -0.38
C ILE A 13 18.09 -15.24 0.82
N LEU A 14 17.37 -14.16 0.56
CA LEU A 14 16.65 -13.39 1.56
C LEU A 14 15.15 -13.66 1.40
N GLN A 15 14.55 -14.28 2.41
CA GLN A 15 13.11 -14.48 2.44
C GLN A 15 12.45 -13.29 3.12
N LEU A 16 11.74 -12.48 2.32
CA LEU A 16 10.92 -11.40 2.85
C LEU A 16 9.62 -11.96 3.42
N GLN A 17 9.12 -11.31 4.45
CA GLN A 17 7.82 -11.61 5.06
C GLN A 17 6.79 -10.55 4.64
N PRO A 18 5.51 -10.90 4.57
CA PRO A 18 4.44 -9.91 4.41
C PRO A 18 4.50 -8.86 5.51
N LEU A 19 4.11 -7.63 5.18
CA LEU A 19 4.03 -6.55 6.15
C LEU A 19 2.87 -6.77 7.12
N THR A 20 3.04 -6.31 8.36
CA THR A 20 1.94 -6.31 9.31
C THR A 20 0.93 -5.20 8.97
N PRO A 21 -0.32 -5.28 9.46
CA PRO A 21 -1.28 -4.19 9.29
C PRO A 21 -0.76 -2.82 9.77
N ALA A 22 0.04 -2.79 10.85
CA ALA A 22 0.63 -1.57 11.37
C ALA A 22 1.72 -0.99 10.45
N ASP A 23 2.53 -1.86 9.82
CA ASP A 23 3.53 -1.45 8.84
C ASP A 23 2.86 -0.87 7.60
N ILE A 24 1.78 -1.51 7.11
CA ILE A 24 0.98 -1.00 5.99
C ILE A 24 0.40 0.36 6.34
N GLY A 25 -0.22 0.51 7.52
CA GLY A 25 -0.76 1.79 7.97
C GLY A 25 0.30 2.89 8.04
N THR A 26 1.53 2.54 8.41
CA THR A 26 2.66 3.49 8.37
C THR A 26 3.00 3.94 6.96
N VAL A 27 3.00 3.01 5.99
CA VAL A 27 3.25 3.32 4.58
C VAL A 27 2.15 4.21 4.01
N ILE A 28 0.88 3.89 4.25
CA ILE A 28 -0.27 4.69 3.79
C ILE A 28 -0.20 6.10 4.37
N ARG A 29 0.00 6.25 5.69
CA ARG A 29 0.14 7.58 6.32
C ARG A 29 1.29 8.39 5.74
N ARG A 30 2.42 7.75 5.43
CA ARG A 30 3.53 8.44 4.76
C ARG A 30 3.13 8.91 3.36
N ALA A 31 2.47 8.07 2.58
CA ALA A 31 2.03 8.45 1.23
C ALA A 31 1.03 9.62 1.24
N ILE A 32 0.14 9.68 2.23
CA ILE A 32 -0.81 10.79 2.38
C ILE A 32 -0.08 12.12 2.65
N ASN A 33 0.93 12.11 3.53
CA ASN A 33 1.53 13.33 4.05
C ASN A 33 2.83 13.78 3.34
N ASP A 34 3.60 12.87 2.75
CA ASP A 34 4.88 13.19 2.08
C ASP A 34 4.61 13.94 0.76
N GLU A 35 5.44 14.94 0.45
CA GLU A 35 5.35 15.73 -0.78
C GLU A 35 5.53 14.89 -2.06
N ARG A 36 6.27 13.78 -1.96
CA ARG A 36 6.43 12.81 -3.06
C ARG A 36 5.22 11.90 -3.24
N GLY A 37 4.30 11.89 -2.28
CA GLY A 37 3.00 11.24 -2.36
C GLY A 37 1.91 12.27 -2.63
N LEU A 38 0.85 12.26 -1.81
CA LEU A 38 -0.30 13.15 -1.97
C LEU A 38 -0.09 14.54 -1.36
N GLY A 39 0.97 14.73 -0.55
CA GLY A 39 1.36 16.05 -0.01
C GLY A 39 0.31 16.70 0.88
N GLY A 40 -0.49 15.91 1.61
CA GLY A 40 -1.55 16.37 2.50
C GLY A 40 -2.75 16.99 1.78
N ARG A 41 -2.89 16.82 0.46
CA ARG A 41 -4.00 17.37 -0.33
C ARG A 41 -5.27 16.54 -0.26
N VAL A 42 -5.16 15.31 0.26
CA VAL A 42 -6.26 14.35 0.33
C VAL A 42 -6.52 14.01 1.78
N THR A 43 -7.79 14.06 2.16
CA THR A 43 -8.29 13.61 3.46
C THR A 43 -8.80 12.17 3.30
N VAL A 44 -8.30 11.26 4.12
CA VAL A 44 -8.76 9.86 4.13
C VAL A 44 -9.51 9.63 5.44
N THR A 45 -10.75 9.13 5.36
CA THR A 45 -11.50 8.80 6.58
C THR A 45 -10.88 7.60 7.30
N ASP A 46 -11.10 7.50 8.61
CA ASP A 46 -10.53 6.39 9.40
C ASP A 46 -11.01 5.03 8.90
N ASP A 47 -12.29 4.89 8.56
CA ASP A 47 -12.85 3.64 8.00
C ASP A 47 -12.24 3.30 6.64
N ALA A 48 -12.02 4.30 5.78
CA ALA A 48 -11.37 4.13 4.49
C ALA A 48 -9.90 3.70 4.66
N PHE A 49 -9.20 4.28 5.63
CA PHE A 49 -7.84 3.91 5.98
C PHE A 49 -7.76 2.47 6.47
N GLU A 50 -8.65 2.04 7.36
CA GLU A 50 -8.71 0.64 7.82
C GLU A 50 -8.97 -0.32 6.67
N GLN A 51 -9.88 0.04 5.76
CA GLN A 51 -10.19 -0.77 4.58
C GLN A 51 -8.98 -0.93 3.65
N LEU A 52 -8.22 0.15 3.39
CA LEU A 52 -6.98 0.07 2.61
C LEU A 52 -5.95 -0.87 3.25
N VAL A 53 -5.82 -0.82 4.59
CA VAL A 53 -4.92 -1.72 5.32
C VAL A 53 -5.35 -3.18 5.16
N GLN A 54 -6.65 -3.48 5.29
CA GLN A 54 -7.18 -4.84 5.14
C GLN A 54 -7.03 -5.36 3.70
N LEU A 55 -7.40 -4.56 2.70
CA LEU A 55 -7.32 -4.91 1.28
C LEU A 55 -5.89 -5.18 0.79
N SER A 56 -4.89 -4.59 1.49
CA SER A 56 -3.48 -4.77 1.17
C SER A 56 -3.00 -6.22 1.35
N ALA A 57 -3.59 -6.95 2.30
CA ALA A 57 -3.15 -8.29 2.72
C ALA A 57 -1.61 -8.40 2.95
N GLY A 58 -0.99 -7.34 3.47
CA GLY A 58 0.46 -7.28 3.73
C GLY A 58 1.33 -6.86 2.53
N ASP A 59 0.71 -6.48 1.40
CA ASP A 59 1.38 -5.88 0.24
C ASP A 59 1.18 -4.35 0.22
N ALA A 60 2.24 -3.61 0.55
CA ALA A 60 2.23 -2.14 0.54
C ALA A 60 1.92 -1.56 -0.84
N ARG A 61 2.40 -2.17 -1.93
CA ARG A 61 2.16 -1.67 -3.28
C ARG A 61 0.68 -1.75 -3.62
N ARG A 62 0.01 -2.84 -3.22
CA ARG A 62 -1.44 -2.99 -3.40
C ARG A 62 -2.21 -1.91 -2.65
N ALA A 63 -1.82 -1.61 -1.41
CA ALA A 63 -2.42 -0.52 -0.63
C ALA A 63 -2.23 0.85 -1.30
N LEU A 64 -1.01 1.15 -1.76
CA LEU A 64 -0.68 2.43 -2.37
C LEU A 64 -1.38 2.63 -3.71
N THR A 65 -1.50 1.59 -4.54
CA THR A 65 -2.25 1.66 -5.79
C THR A 65 -3.74 1.93 -5.53
N ALA A 66 -4.35 1.26 -4.55
CA ALA A 66 -5.75 1.52 -4.20
C ALA A 66 -5.96 2.96 -3.68
N LEU A 67 -5.05 3.46 -2.85
CA LEU A 67 -5.06 4.85 -2.39
C LEU A 67 -4.92 5.84 -3.55
N GLU A 68 -4.02 5.57 -4.51
CA GLU A 68 -3.80 6.43 -5.68
C GLU A 68 -5.06 6.54 -6.54
N VAL A 69 -5.69 5.40 -6.88
CA VAL A 69 -6.93 5.40 -7.68
C VAL A 69 -8.07 6.10 -6.93
N ALA A 70 -8.20 5.87 -5.62
CA ALA A 70 -9.22 6.55 -4.82
C ALA A 70 -9.00 8.08 -4.78
N ALA A 71 -7.75 8.52 -4.68
CA ALA A 71 -7.39 9.95 -4.68
C ALA A 71 -7.63 10.64 -6.04
N GLU A 72 -7.66 9.90 -7.15
CA GLU A 72 -8.04 10.45 -8.46
C GLU A 72 -9.53 10.84 -8.52
N SER A 73 -10.36 10.29 -7.63
CA SER A 73 -11.80 10.55 -7.57
C SER A 73 -12.17 11.82 -6.81
N GLY A 74 -11.25 12.41 -6.02
CA GLY A 74 -11.49 13.65 -5.28
C GLY A 74 -10.55 13.87 -4.09
N GLU A 75 -10.76 14.99 -3.38
CA GLU A 75 -9.96 15.35 -2.19
C GLU A 75 -10.34 14.56 -0.93
N ASP A 76 -11.55 13.97 -0.90
CA ASP A 76 -12.04 13.17 0.22
C ASP A 76 -12.13 11.68 -0.18
N VAL A 77 -11.29 10.85 0.43
CA VAL A 77 -11.29 9.40 0.23
C VAL A 77 -12.11 8.75 1.33
N THR A 78 -13.26 8.20 0.94
CA THR A 78 -14.17 7.43 1.80
C THR A 78 -14.15 5.94 1.42
N VAL A 79 -14.83 5.10 2.22
CA VAL A 79 -14.95 3.67 1.95
C VAL A 79 -15.63 3.41 0.62
N GLU A 80 -16.66 4.19 0.29
CA GLU A 80 -17.41 4.04 -0.97
C GLU A 80 -16.52 4.29 -2.20
N VAL A 81 -15.60 5.26 -2.11
CA VAL A 81 -14.64 5.55 -3.19
C VAL A 81 -13.68 4.38 -3.39
N ILE A 82 -13.21 3.77 -2.30
CA ILE A 82 -12.33 2.60 -2.35
C ILE A 82 -13.04 1.38 -2.95
N GLU A 83 -14.33 1.17 -2.63
CA GLU A 83 -15.09 0.03 -3.17
C GLU A 83 -15.43 0.16 -4.66
N GLN A 84 -15.45 1.39 -5.19
CA GLN A 84 -15.73 1.69 -6.60
C GLN A 84 -14.48 1.70 -7.50
N SER A 85 -13.29 1.67 -6.88
CA SER A 85 -11.97 1.74 -7.52
C SER A 85 -11.39 0.35 -7.78
#